data_AF-A0A9E2PNY0-F1
#
_entry.id   AF-A0A9E2PNY0-F1
#
_cell.length_a   1.000
_cell.length_b   1.000
_cell.length_c   1.000
_cell.angle_alpha   90.00
_cell.angle_beta   90.00
_cell.angle_gamma   90.00
#
_symmetry.space_group_name_H-M   'P 1'
#
loop_
_entity.id
_entity.type
_entity.pdbx_description
1 polymer ?
#
loop_
_entity_poly.entity_id
_entity_poly.type
_entity_poly.pdbx_seq_one_letter_code
_entity_poly.pdbx_strand_id
1 'polypeptide(L)'
;TPEEYAELFVERVAEAVAEAWKNRETGGTSFGLGTAVVGHNRRATYFDDIGARTNAQTTGKFTDGYTKMYGNTNDPKFSHIEGYEDHYVDLMFTWNKSRQMTGIIVNLACPSQETERDVYVSADFWHEIRTEIRKRHGEKVQVLAQCSSAGDQSPHRMWYKKAEQRMLALRGLDMRQEIGRRVANAVDDVLPLAGKAIQTTLSLKHIVKDINLPRRLITDAEADAVRNDLAKLEAEESAALTKNQMHSSIGRCKNALERYKLQIKYPKDRMELHVLRLGEAAFATNRFELFLDYGVRIKARSPAAQTFLVQLAGSGSYLPTERAVAGKGYGGGVYDNEVGPEGGQVLVEETLRTIDELWKGK
;
A
#
# COMPACT_ATOMS: atom_id res chain seq x y z
N THR A 1 -12.10 4.27 22.85
CA THR A 1 -12.54 5.22 21.80
C THR A 1 -11.39 5.43 20.82
N PRO A 2 -11.57 6.17 19.70
CA PRO A 2 -10.45 6.52 18.83
C PRO A 2 -9.29 7.22 19.56
N GLU A 3 -9.60 8.06 20.55
CA GLU A 3 -8.61 8.79 21.36
C GLU A 3 -7.80 7.85 22.25
N GLU A 4 -8.48 6.96 23.01
CA GLU A 4 -7.81 5.95 23.84
C GLU A 4 -6.91 5.02 23.01
N TYR A 5 -7.34 4.67 21.78
CA TYR A 5 -6.50 3.88 20.88
C TYR A 5 -5.28 4.66 20.38
N ALA A 6 -5.44 5.95 20.06
CA ALA A 6 -4.33 6.79 19.63
C ALA A 6 -3.27 6.93 20.73
N GLU A 7 -3.70 7.13 21.99
CA GLU A 7 -2.80 7.18 23.15
C GLU A 7 -2.06 5.85 23.33
N LEU A 8 -2.78 4.72 23.33
CA LEU A 8 -2.18 3.39 23.41
C LEU A 8 -1.16 3.17 22.27
N PHE A 9 -1.52 3.52 21.04
CA PHE A 9 -0.65 3.32 19.88
C PHE A 9 0.64 4.13 20.00
N VAL A 10 0.55 5.42 20.36
CA VAL A 10 1.71 6.29 20.54
C VAL A 10 2.62 5.77 21.65
N GLU A 11 2.06 5.37 22.79
CA GLU A 11 2.81 4.78 23.90
C GLU A 11 3.57 3.53 23.45
N ARG A 12 2.90 2.55 22.83
CA ARG A 12 3.52 1.29 22.40
C ARG A 12 4.61 1.49 21.34
N VAL A 13 4.41 2.40 20.40
CA VAL A 13 5.44 2.72 19.38
C VAL A 13 6.64 3.40 20.03
N ALA A 14 6.42 4.36 20.94
CA ALA A 14 7.50 5.03 21.64
C ALA A 14 8.31 4.07 22.53
N GLU A 15 7.64 3.15 23.23
CA GLU A 15 8.26 2.07 24.00
C GLU A 15 9.15 1.19 23.12
N ALA A 16 8.62 0.70 21.99
CA ALA A 16 9.36 -0.15 21.07
C ALA A 16 10.62 0.54 20.50
N VAL A 17 10.52 1.82 20.14
CA VAL A 17 11.66 2.62 19.67
C VAL A 17 12.68 2.85 20.79
N ALA A 18 12.22 3.18 22.01
CA ALA A 18 13.09 3.38 23.16
C ALA A 18 13.80 2.09 23.58
N GLU A 19 13.12 0.95 23.53
CA GLU A 19 13.69 -0.37 23.78
C GLU A 19 14.76 -0.70 22.74
N ALA A 20 14.46 -0.55 21.44
CA ALA A 20 15.41 -0.80 20.37
C ALA A 20 16.66 0.10 20.49
N TRP A 21 16.48 1.37 20.86
CA TRP A 21 17.60 2.28 21.10
C TRP A 21 18.47 1.82 22.28
N LYS A 22 17.87 1.49 23.44
CA LYS A 22 18.59 1.09 24.64
C LYS A 22 19.33 -0.24 24.47
N ASN A 23 18.74 -1.18 23.73
CA ASN A 23 19.26 -2.53 23.52
C ASN A 23 20.09 -2.67 22.23
N ARG A 24 20.51 -1.56 21.61
CA ARG A 24 21.32 -1.61 20.39
C ARG A 24 22.68 -2.26 20.66
N GLU A 25 23.08 -3.16 19.76
CA GLU A 25 24.38 -3.83 19.79
C GLU A 25 25.12 -3.64 18.47
N THR A 26 26.44 -3.82 18.48
CA THR A 26 27.21 -3.90 17.23
C THR A 26 26.79 -5.14 16.45
N GLY A 27 26.47 -4.94 15.17
CA GLY A 27 26.05 -6.00 14.28
C GLY A 27 26.39 -5.68 12.82
N GLY A 28 25.75 -6.40 11.91
CA GLY A 28 25.83 -6.12 10.48
C GLY A 28 24.46 -6.11 9.83
N THR A 29 24.41 -5.61 8.61
CA THR A 29 23.21 -5.67 7.75
C THR A 29 23.55 -6.25 6.40
N SER A 30 22.54 -6.81 5.73
CA SER A 30 22.60 -7.20 4.33
C SER A 30 21.19 -7.09 3.75
N PHE A 31 21.06 -7.03 2.43
CA PHE A 31 19.76 -7.05 1.77
C PHE A 31 19.73 -8.09 0.67
N GLY A 32 18.53 -8.40 0.20
CA GLY A 32 18.33 -9.25 -0.97
C GLY A 32 16.91 -9.12 -1.52
N LEU A 33 16.75 -9.59 -2.75
CA LEU A 33 15.50 -9.55 -3.49
C LEU A 33 14.97 -10.96 -3.63
N GLY A 34 13.82 -11.23 -3.01
CA GLY A 34 13.08 -12.48 -3.17
C GLY A 34 11.83 -12.29 -4.02
N THR A 35 11.07 -13.37 -4.20
CA THR A 35 9.76 -13.32 -4.87
C THR A 35 8.72 -14.14 -4.12
N ALA A 36 7.51 -13.59 -3.96
CA ALA A 36 6.36 -14.29 -3.42
C ALA A 36 5.08 -13.74 -4.04
N VAL A 37 4.18 -14.63 -4.47
CA VAL A 37 2.85 -14.23 -4.97
C VAL A 37 1.93 -13.94 -3.78
N VAL A 38 1.76 -12.65 -3.49
CA VAL A 38 0.94 -12.13 -2.38
C VAL A 38 -0.15 -11.20 -2.89
N GLY A 39 0.25 -10.03 -3.43
CA GLY A 39 -0.67 -9.04 -3.98
C GLY A 39 -1.07 -9.33 -5.42
N HIS A 40 -2.32 -8.99 -5.74
CA HIS A 40 -2.93 -9.00 -7.05
C HIS A 40 -3.56 -7.65 -7.33
N ASN A 41 -3.51 -7.20 -8.58
CA ASN A 41 -4.16 -5.94 -8.91
C ASN A 41 -5.69 -6.13 -8.79
N ARG A 42 -6.33 -5.29 -7.98
CA ARG A 42 -7.74 -5.46 -7.58
C ARG A 42 -8.73 -4.84 -8.54
N ARG A 43 -8.27 -4.23 -9.63
CA ARG A 43 -9.08 -3.41 -10.55
C ARG A 43 -9.25 -4.14 -11.88
N ALA A 44 -10.47 -4.63 -12.12
CA ALA A 44 -10.85 -5.29 -13.37
C ALA A 44 -11.49 -4.28 -14.33
N THR A 45 -11.02 -4.27 -15.58
CA THR A 45 -11.48 -3.37 -16.64
C THR A 45 -12.33 -4.11 -17.67
N TYR A 46 -13.33 -3.41 -18.22
CA TYR A 46 -14.35 -3.95 -19.13
C TYR A 46 -14.38 -3.17 -20.44
N PHE A 47 -14.94 -3.77 -21.49
CA PHE A 47 -15.11 -3.14 -22.79
C PHE A 47 -16.25 -2.09 -22.84
N ASP A 48 -17.07 -2.00 -21.81
CA ASP A 48 -18.21 -1.10 -21.67
C ASP A 48 -18.22 -0.40 -20.31
N ASP A 49 -18.94 0.72 -20.23
CA ASP A 49 -19.13 1.46 -18.99
C ASP A 49 -20.11 0.70 -18.08
N ILE A 50 -19.59 0.14 -16.99
CA ILE A 50 -20.36 -0.64 -16.01
C ILE A 50 -21.39 0.25 -15.32
N GLY A 51 -21.08 1.54 -15.13
CA GLY A 51 -21.96 2.53 -14.50
C GLY A 51 -23.19 2.84 -15.36
N ALA A 52 -23.16 2.55 -16.66
CA ALA A 52 -24.27 2.74 -17.60
C ALA A 52 -25.14 1.48 -17.79
N ARG A 53 -24.78 0.34 -17.18
CA ARG A 53 -25.54 -0.91 -17.30
C ARG A 53 -26.88 -0.82 -16.57
N THR A 54 -27.89 -1.57 -17.04
CA THR A 54 -29.26 -1.54 -16.46
C THR A 54 -29.33 -1.95 -14.98
N ASN A 55 -28.33 -2.67 -14.48
CA ASN A 55 -28.21 -3.09 -13.09
C ASN A 55 -27.08 -2.36 -12.34
N ALA A 56 -26.59 -1.23 -12.88
CA ALA A 56 -25.57 -0.43 -12.23
C ALA A 56 -26.07 0.08 -10.86
N GLN A 57 -25.32 -0.24 -9.81
CA GLN A 57 -25.55 0.33 -8.49
C GLN A 57 -24.86 1.70 -8.43
N THR A 58 -25.55 2.75 -8.86
CA THR A 58 -25.07 4.14 -8.70
C THR A 58 -25.56 4.71 -7.38
N THR A 59 -25.04 4.20 -6.27
CA THR A 59 -25.55 4.53 -4.92
C THR A 59 -24.83 5.73 -4.28
N GLY A 60 -24.24 6.64 -5.08
CA GLY A 60 -23.41 7.75 -4.59
C GLY A 60 -22.15 7.33 -3.81
N LYS A 61 -21.84 6.02 -3.79
CA LYS A 61 -20.76 5.40 -3.00
C LYS A 61 -19.50 5.18 -3.84
N PHE A 62 -19.73 4.81 -5.10
CA PHE A 62 -18.73 4.55 -6.12
C PHE A 62 -19.37 4.86 -7.47
N THR A 63 -18.74 5.70 -8.27
CA THR A 63 -19.10 5.82 -9.69
C THR A 63 -18.22 4.83 -10.43
N ASP A 64 -18.73 3.61 -10.59
CA ASP A 64 -18.12 2.66 -11.51
C ASP A 64 -18.10 3.30 -12.91
N GLY A 65 -16.99 3.12 -13.62
CA GLY A 65 -16.87 3.45 -15.03
C GLY A 65 -16.56 2.18 -15.80
N TYR A 66 -15.43 2.18 -16.50
CA TYR A 66 -14.91 0.99 -17.17
C TYR A 66 -14.18 0.03 -16.22
N THR A 67 -13.91 0.46 -14.98
CA THR A 67 -13.13 -0.32 -14.02
C THR A 67 -13.87 -0.50 -12.69
N LYS A 68 -13.75 -1.69 -12.10
CA LYS A 68 -14.38 -2.05 -10.82
C LYS A 68 -13.43 -2.83 -9.91
N MET A 69 -13.42 -2.48 -8.62
CA MET A 69 -12.71 -3.27 -7.61
C MET A 69 -13.38 -4.63 -7.44
N TYR A 70 -12.58 -5.70 -7.47
CA TYR A 70 -13.05 -7.08 -7.38
C TYR A 70 -14.14 -7.42 -8.41
N GLY A 71 -13.99 -6.86 -9.62
CA GLY A 71 -14.92 -7.07 -10.72
C GLY A 71 -15.09 -8.55 -11.10
N ASN A 72 -16.23 -8.88 -11.70
CA ASN A 72 -16.50 -10.22 -12.23
C ASN A 72 -15.68 -10.49 -13.50
N THR A 73 -14.60 -11.25 -13.37
CA THR A 73 -13.73 -11.66 -14.47
C THR A 73 -14.30 -12.78 -15.35
N ASN A 74 -15.49 -13.31 -15.04
CA ASN A 74 -16.24 -14.23 -15.90
C ASN A 74 -17.28 -13.51 -16.78
N ASP A 75 -17.35 -12.19 -16.70
CA ASP A 75 -18.19 -11.38 -17.59
C ASP A 75 -17.62 -11.43 -19.02
N PRO A 76 -18.42 -11.71 -20.07
CA PRO A 76 -17.95 -11.66 -21.46
C PRO A 76 -17.41 -10.28 -21.89
N LYS A 77 -17.74 -9.21 -21.16
CA LYS A 77 -17.22 -7.86 -21.35
C LYS A 77 -15.95 -7.58 -20.54
N PHE A 78 -15.50 -8.49 -19.67
CA PHE A 78 -14.20 -8.37 -19.02
C PHE A 78 -13.11 -8.28 -20.09
N SER A 79 -12.27 -7.27 -19.97
CA SER A 79 -11.20 -7.01 -20.92
C SER A 79 -9.85 -7.45 -20.36
N HIS A 80 -9.46 -6.88 -19.23
CA HIS A 80 -8.15 -7.11 -18.62
C HIS A 80 -8.12 -6.64 -17.17
N ILE A 81 -7.05 -7.01 -16.46
CA ILE A 81 -6.68 -6.42 -15.17
C ILE A 81 -5.92 -5.14 -15.45
N GLU A 82 -6.31 -4.04 -14.81
CA GLU A 82 -5.89 -2.69 -15.21
C GLU A 82 -4.37 -2.46 -15.16
N GLY A 83 -3.69 -3.09 -14.21
CA GLY A 83 -2.28 -2.83 -13.94
C GLY A 83 -1.46 -4.08 -13.63
N TYR A 84 -0.17 -3.84 -13.49
CA TYR A 84 0.84 -4.83 -13.11
C TYR A 84 0.63 -5.31 -11.65
N GLU A 85 1.22 -6.47 -11.33
CA GLU A 85 1.28 -7.07 -9.99
C GLU A 85 2.75 -7.22 -9.59
N ASP A 86 3.17 -6.58 -8.49
CA ASP A 86 4.55 -6.69 -7.99
C ASP A 86 4.66 -7.88 -7.02
N HIS A 87 5.33 -8.94 -7.46
CA HIS A 87 5.61 -10.14 -6.67
C HIS A 87 7.00 -10.16 -6.04
N TYR A 88 7.76 -9.06 -6.14
CA TYR A 88 9.04 -8.96 -5.46
C TYR A 88 8.83 -8.77 -3.95
N VAL A 89 9.72 -9.39 -3.18
CA VAL A 89 9.82 -9.21 -1.73
C VAL A 89 11.19 -8.61 -1.45
N ASP A 90 11.19 -7.33 -1.11
CA ASP A 90 12.38 -6.60 -0.73
C ASP A 90 12.74 -6.98 0.72
N LEU A 91 13.89 -7.63 0.92
CA LEU A 91 14.33 -8.14 2.22
C LEU A 91 15.59 -7.43 2.71
N MET A 92 15.58 -7.02 3.97
CA MET A 92 16.79 -6.54 4.66
C MET A 92 16.97 -7.25 5.99
N PHE A 93 18.16 -7.80 6.21
CA PHE A 93 18.51 -8.64 7.34
C PHE A 93 19.42 -7.88 8.31
N THR A 94 19.23 -8.10 9.60
CA THR A 94 20.14 -7.67 10.66
C THR A 94 20.81 -8.88 11.29
N TRP A 95 22.08 -8.72 11.66
CA TRP A 95 22.95 -9.81 12.14
C TRP A 95 23.67 -9.41 13.42
N ASN A 96 23.84 -10.36 14.34
CA ASN A 96 24.72 -10.16 15.50
C ASN A 96 26.22 -10.40 15.14
N LYS A 97 27.12 -10.20 16.11
CA LYS A 97 28.57 -10.44 15.94
C LYS A 97 28.91 -11.88 15.55
N SER A 98 28.07 -12.84 15.94
CA SER A 98 28.20 -14.25 15.60
C SER A 98 27.61 -14.60 14.21
N ARG A 99 27.23 -13.59 13.41
CA ARG A 99 26.60 -13.74 12.09
C ARG A 99 25.29 -14.53 12.12
N GLN A 100 24.57 -14.49 13.23
CA GLN A 100 23.22 -15.03 13.34
C GLN A 100 22.21 -13.92 13.04
N MET A 101 21.17 -14.24 12.28
CA MET A 101 20.10 -13.30 11.96
C MET A 101 19.36 -12.91 13.25
N THR A 102 19.24 -11.61 13.52
CA THR A 102 18.49 -11.06 14.65
C THR A 102 17.16 -10.45 14.22
N GLY A 103 17.05 -10.05 12.96
CA GLY A 103 15.83 -9.48 12.42
C GLY A 103 15.82 -9.37 10.91
N ILE A 104 14.64 -9.06 10.40
CA ILE A 104 14.36 -8.92 8.98
C ILE A 104 13.29 -7.85 8.75
N ILE A 105 13.51 -6.98 7.76
CA ILE A 105 12.49 -6.14 7.15
C ILE A 105 11.94 -6.91 5.96
N VAL A 106 10.62 -7.06 5.92
CA VAL A 106 9.88 -7.64 4.80
C VAL A 106 9.05 -6.54 4.15
N ASN A 107 9.42 -6.15 2.94
CA ASN A 107 8.73 -5.11 2.17
C ASN A 107 8.12 -5.71 0.90
N LEU A 108 6.79 -5.64 0.76
CA LEU A 108 6.07 -6.18 -0.40
C LEU A 108 4.81 -5.36 -0.72
N ALA A 109 4.36 -5.43 -1.96
CA ALA A 109 3.24 -4.64 -2.49
C ALA A 109 1.88 -5.34 -2.27
N CYS A 110 1.39 -5.39 -1.03
CA CYS A 110 0.05 -5.88 -0.74
C CYS A 110 -0.50 -5.31 0.59
N PRO A 111 -1.70 -4.71 0.60
CA PRO A 111 -2.35 -4.31 1.85
C PRO A 111 -2.82 -5.54 2.64
N SER A 112 -2.87 -5.44 3.97
CA SER A 112 -3.34 -6.50 4.88
C SER A 112 -4.87 -6.57 4.93
N GLN A 113 -5.46 -7.31 4.00
CA GLN A 113 -6.92 -7.37 3.80
C GLN A 113 -7.49 -8.79 3.74
N GLU A 114 -6.81 -9.82 4.25
CA GLU A 114 -7.39 -11.18 4.28
C GLU A 114 -8.42 -11.39 5.42
N THR A 115 -8.39 -10.54 6.46
CA THR A 115 -9.32 -10.50 7.60
C THR A 115 -10.39 -9.41 7.42
N GLU A 116 -10.63 -8.96 6.18
CA GLU A 116 -11.58 -7.87 5.94
C GLU A 116 -13.01 -8.27 6.35
N ARG A 117 -13.74 -7.32 6.97
CA ARG A 117 -15.13 -7.46 7.46
C ARG A 117 -15.33 -8.26 8.75
N ASP A 118 -14.27 -8.82 9.31
CA ASP A 118 -14.32 -9.38 10.66
C ASP A 118 -14.38 -8.29 11.73
N VAL A 119 -14.86 -8.66 12.92
CA VAL A 119 -15.10 -7.75 14.05
C VAL A 119 -14.16 -8.01 15.23
N TYR A 120 -12.92 -8.39 14.95
CA TYR A 120 -11.85 -8.59 15.93
C TYR A 120 -10.52 -7.94 15.49
N VAL A 121 -9.62 -7.70 16.45
CA VAL A 121 -8.30 -7.14 16.17
C VAL A 121 -7.38 -8.22 15.60
N SER A 122 -6.80 -7.96 14.44
CA SER A 122 -5.92 -8.88 13.71
C SER A 122 -4.76 -8.11 13.09
N ALA A 123 -3.57 -8.71 13.12
CA ALA A 123 -2.46 -8.26 12.28
C ALA A 123 -2.41 -8.99 10.93
N ASP A 124 -3.52 -9.64 10.55
CA ASP A 124 -3.75 -10.23 9.23
C ASP A 124 -2.69 -11.26 8.81
N PHE A 125 -2.35 -11.36 7.52
CA PHE A 125 -1.27 -12.22 7.05
C PHE A 125 0.11 -11.80 7.57
N TRP A 126 0.31 -10.56 8.03
CA TRP A 126 1.58 -10.18 8.65
C TRP A 126 1.83 -10.95 9.94
N HIS A 127 0.78 -11.33 10.69
CA HIS A 127 0.94 -12.25 11.81
C HIS A 127 1.53 -13.59 11.35
N GLU A 128 0.96 -14.18 10.29
CA GLU A 128 1.40 -15.49 9.77
C GLU A 128 2.82 -15.43 9.22
N ILE A 129 3.20 -14.34 8.55
CA ILE A 129 4.60 -14.10 8.11
C ILE A 129 5.55 -14.12 9.31
N ARG A 130 5.21 -13.41 10.41
CA ARG A 130 6.04 -13.38 11.61
C ARG A 130 6.17 -14.75 12.24
N THR A 131 5.05 -15.44 12.41
CA THR A 131 5.00 -16.76 13.03
C THR A 131 5.80 -17.78 12.23
N GLU A 132 5.63 -17.83 10.90
CA GLU A 132 6.32 -18.80 10.06
C GLU A 132 7.83 -18.52 9.96
N ILE A 133 8.26 -17.25 9.84
CA ILE A 133 9.70 -16.89 9.86
C ILE A 133 10.33 -17.27 11.21
N ARG A 134 9.69 -16.97 12.33
CA ARG A 134 10.20 -17.30 13.68
C ARG A 134 10.29 -18.80 13.90
N LYS A 135 9.29 -19.55 13.45
CA LYS A 135 9.30 -21.02 13.49
C LYS A 135 10.49 -21.61 12.73
N ARG A 136 10.86 -21.05 11.58
CA ARG A 136 11.99 -21.55 10.75
C ARG A 136 13.35 -21.07 11.21
N HIS A 137 13.45 -19.84 11.71
CA HIS A 137 14.74 -19.17 11.93
C HIS A 137 15.02 -18.76 13.38
N GLY A 138 14.08 -19.00 14.30
CA GLY A 138 14.21 -18.76 15.73
C GLY A 138 13.21 -17.74 16.26
N GLU A 139 12.63 -18.06 17.43
CA GLU A 139 11.57 -17.26 18.09
C GLU A 139 11.98 -15.82 18.43
N LYS A 140 13.27 -15.54 18.53
CA LYS A 140 13.81 -14.21 18.86
C LYS A 140 13.95 -13.29 17.66
N VAL A 141 13.78 -13.79 16.42
CA VAL A 141 13.89 -12.99 15.21
C VAL A 141 12.80 -11.93 15.18
N GLN A 142 13.21 -10.67 15.04
CA GLN A 142 12.31 -9.54 14.87
C GLN A 142 11.96 -9.35 13.41
N VAL A 143 10.68 -9.10 13.11
CA VAL A 143 10.20 -8.96 11.74
C VAL A 143 9.45 -7.64 11.63
N LEU A 144 9.99 -6.72 10.82
CA LEU A 144 9.34 -5.45 10.50
C LEU A 144 8.61 -5.58 9.16
N ALA A 145 7.29 -5.54 9.21
CA ALA A 145 6.44 -5.52 8.03
C ALA A 145 6.40 -4.12 7.41
N GLN A 146 6.60 -4.03 6.09
CA GLN A 146 6.45 -2.78 5.35
C GLN A 146 5.56 -3.02 4.13
N CYS A 147 4.44 -2.30 4.07
CA CYS A 147 3.62 -2.28 2.88
C CYS A 147 4.28 -1.35 1.85
N SER A 148 4.66 -1.91 0.70
CA SER A 148 5.17 -1.17 -0.45
C SER A 148 4.04 -0.44 -1.18
N SER A 149 4.28 0.10 -2.37
CA SER A 149 3.22 0.72 -3.19
C SER A 149 2.15 -0.30 -3.58
N ALA A 150 0.98 -0.24 -2.93
CA ALA A 150 -0.05 -1.27 -3.06
C ALA A 150 -1.49 -0.71 -3.14
N GLY A 151 -1.65 0.56 -3.51
CA GLY A 151 -2.96 1.23 -3.54
C GLY A 151 -3.95 0.62 -4.54
N ASP A 152 -3.48 -0.10 -5.55
CA ASP A 152 -4.30 -0.86 -6.50
C ASP A 152 -4.14 -2.38 -6.36
N GLN A 153 -3.53 -2.84 -5.26
CA GLN A 153 -3.29 -4.26 -5.00
C GLN A 153 -4.21 -4.79 -3.89
N SER A 154 -4.35 -6.11 -3.81
CA SER A 154 -5.10 -6.84 -2.78
C SER A 154 -4.59 -8.28 -2.68
N PRO A 155 -4.67 -8.94 -1.51
CA PRO A 155 -4.36 -10.36 -1.42
C PRO A 155 -5.43 -11.24 -2.12
N HIS A 156 -6.58 -10.67 -2.49
CA HIS A 156 -7.67 -11.40 -3.11
C HIS A 156 -7.50 -11.57 -4.62
N ARG A 157 -7.39 -12.81 -5.05
CA ARG A 157 -7.39 -13.20 -6.48
C ARG A 157 -8.76 -12.99 -7.11
N MET A 158 -8.81 -12.50 -8.35
CA MET A 158 -10.06 -12.41 -9.12
C MET A 158 -10.31 -13.61 -10.04
N TRP A 159 -9.27 -14.32 -10.48
CA TRP A 159 -9.38 -15.56 -11.27
C TRP A 159 -8.64 -16.72 -10.59
N TYR A 160 -8.85 -17.95 -11.08
CA TYR A 160 -8.33 -19.20 -10.47
C TYR A 160 -8.69 -19.44 -8.99
N LYS A 161 -9.70 -18.75 -8.44
CA LYS A 161 -10.19 -18.92 -7.06
C LYS A 161 -10.38 -20.38 -6.66
N LYS A 162 -11.02 -21.19 -7.52
CA LYS A 162 -11.26 -22.63 -7.27
C LYS A 162 -9.96 -23.45 -7.22
N ALA A 163 -9.01 -23.14 -8.10
CA ALA A 163 -7.73 -23.85 -8.14
C ALA A 163 -6.89 -23.54 -6.90
N GLU A 164 -6.88 -22.27 -6.48
CA GLU A 164 -6.21 -21.83 -5.26
C GLU A 164 -6.86 -22.41 -4.01
N GLN A 165 -8.19 -22.42 -3.92
CA GLN A 165 -8.89 -23.05 -2.80
C GLN A 165 -8.57 -24.55 -2.69
N ARG A 166 -8.46 -25.25 -3.82
CA ARG A 166 -8.02 -26.65 -3.84
C ARG A 166 -6.59 -26.78 -3.31
N MET A 167 -5.69 -25.87 -3.67
CA MET A 167 -4.32 -25.84 -3.19
C MET A 167 -4.21 -25.59 -1.68
N LEU A 168 -5.03 -24.69 -1.15
CA LEU A 168 -5.13 -24.41 0.29
C LEU A 168 -5.63 -25.64 1.05
N ALA A 169 -6.71 -26.25 0.58
CA ALA A 169 -7.29 -27.46 1.19
C ALA A 169 -6.29 -28.63 1.23
N LEU A 170 -5.55 -28.87 0.14
CA LEU A 170 -4.52 -29.92 0.10
C LEU A 170 -3.33 -29.65 1.03
N ARG A 171 -3.05 -28.39 1.36
CA ARG A 171 -2.01 -28.02 2.33
C ARG A 171 -2.51 -27.96 3.77
N GLY A 172 -3.83 -27.94 3.97
CA GLY A 172 -4.43 -27.70 5.29
C GLY A 172 -4.15 -26.29 5.80
N LEU A 173 -4.11 -25.29 4.91
CA LEU A 173 -3.82 -23.89 5.25
C LEU A 173 -4.99 -22.99 4.84
N ASP A 174 -5.16 -21.87 5.55
CA ASP A 174 -5.91 -20.73 5.02
C ASP A 174 -5.00 -19.81 4.15
N MET A 175 -5.58 -18.77 3.55
CA MET A 175 -4.83 -17.86 2.69
C MET A 175 -3.80 -17.03 3.46
N ARG A 176 -4.09 -16.62 4.70
CA ARG A 176 -3.15 -15.85 5.52
C ARG A 176 -1.90 -16.70 5.79
N GLN A 177 -2.10 -17.96 6.15
CA GLN A 177 -1.03 -18.93 6.41
C GLN A 177 -0.26 -19.27 5.13
N GLU A 178 -0.94 -19.40 3.98
CA GLU A 178 -0.29 -19.62 2.69
C GLU A 178 0.57 -18.41 2.28
N ILE A 179 0.12 -17.17 2.51
CA ILE A 179 0.94 -15.97 2.33
C ILE A 179 2.16 -16.02 3.26
N GLY A 180 1.97 -16.34 4.55
CA GLY A 180 3.06 -16.54 5.51
C GLY A 180 4.09 -17.55 5.01
N ARG A 181 3.64 -18.70 4.51
CA ARG A 181 4.47 -19.76 3.91
C ARG A 181 5.23 -19.28 2.68
N ARG A 182 4.58 -18.56 1.76
CA ARG A 182 5.20 -18.05 0.52
C ARG A 182 6.32 -17.06 0.82
N VAL A 183 6.07 -16.11 1.71
CA VAL A 183 7.07 -15.12 2.12
C VAL A 183 8.21 -15.79 2.87
N ALA A 184 7.94 -16.73 3.77
CA ALA A 184 8.99 -17.49 4.45
C ALA A 184 9.87 -18.29 3.48
N ASN A 185 9.31 -18.86 2.39
CA ASN A 185 10.13 -19.49 1.36
C ASN A 185 11.04 -18.49 0.63
N ALA A 186 10.56 -17.27 0.36
CA ALA A 186 11.40 -16.22 -0.23
C ALA A 186 12.54 -15.82 0.72
N VAL A 187 12.26 -15.81 2.03
CA VAL A 187 13.30 -15.60 3.06
C VAL A 187 14.32 -16.75 3.05
N ASP A 188 13.88 -18.01 3.03
CA ASP A 188 14.77 -19.18 2.98
C ASP A 188 15.68 -19.17 1.74
N ASP A 189 15.16 -18.75 0.59
CA ASP A 189 15.90 -18.65 -0.66
C ASP A 189 16.99 -17.57 -0.61
N VAL A 190 16.64 -16.40 -0.07
CA VAL A 190 17.53 -15.22 -0.05
C VAL A 190 18.53 -15.25 1.11
N LEU A 191 18.15 -15.79 2.27
CA LEU A 191 18.94 -15.72 3.52
C LEU A 191 20.38 -16.25 3.37
N PRO A 192 20.65 -17.41 2.73
CA PRO A 192 22.01 -17.90 2.53
C PRO A 192 22.88 -16.99 1.66
N LEU A 193 22.27 -16.24 0.73
CA LEU A 193 22.97 -15.30 -0.13
C LEU A 193 23.26 -14.00 0.62
N ALA A 194 22.25 -13.46 1.30
CA ALA A 194 22.38 -12.28 2.14
C ALA A 194 23.44 -12.48 3.24
N GLY A 195 23.51 -13.68 3.84
CA GLY A 195 24.50 -14.05 4.84
C GLY A 195 25.96 -14.06 4.34
N LYS A 196 26.20 -14.08 3.02
CA LYS A 196 27.54 -13.93 2.42
C LYS A 196 27.95 -12.46 2.25
N ALA A 197 26.98 -11.55 2.24
CA ALA A 197 27.16 -10.12 1.95
C ALA A 197 26.92 -9.22 3.17
N ILE A 198 27.18 -9.73 4.39
CA ILE A 198 27.03 -8.95 5.64
C ILE A 198 28.01 -7.78 5.65
N GLN A 199 27.47 -6.56 5.80
CA GLN A 199 28.21 -5.33 5.95
C GLN A 199 28.14 -4.84 7.41
N THR A 200 29.31 -4.59 8.00
CA THR A 200 29.44 -4.04 9.36
C THR A 200 29.87 -2.57 9.36
N THR A 201 30.13 -2.01 8.18
CA THR A 201 30.46 -0.60 7.97
C THR A 201 29.80 -0.15 6.68
N LEU A 202 28.93 0.85 6.78
CA LEU A 202 28.11 1.31 5.66
C LEU A 202 27.68 2.76 5.85
N SER A 203 27.35 3.43 4.75
CA SER A 203 26.82 4.80 4.78
C SER A 203 25.39 4.81 5.33
N LEU A 204 25.15 5.63 6.34
CA LEU A 204 23.80 5.98 6.80
C LEU A 204 23.58 7.47 6.55
N LYS A 205 22.59 7.82 5.74
CA LYS A 205 22.21 9.21 5.48
C LYS A 205 20.69 9.30 5.43
N HIS A 206 20.12 10.35 6.01
CA HIS A 206 18.67 10.57 6.04
C HIS A 206 18.38 12.02 5.64
N ILE A 207 17.44 12.20 4.72
CA ILE A 207 16.88 13.50 4.36
C ILE A 207 15.38 13.49 4.64
N VAL A 208 14.90 14.58 5.22
CA VAL A 208 13.48 14.89 5.37
C VAL A 208 13.19 16.15 4.55
N LYS A 209 12.13 16.13 3.75
CA LYS A 209 11.69 17.28 2.96
C LYS A 209 10.19 17.47 3.06
N ASP A 210 9.77 18.72 3.17
CA ASP A 210 8.42 19.11 2.85
C ASP A 210 8.28 19.32 1.35
N ILE A 211 7.49 18.46 0.70
CA ILE A 211 7.19 18.59 -0.73
C ILE A 211 5.75 19.04 -0.92
N ASN A 212 5.51 19.80 -1.98
CA ASN A 212 4.20 20.34 -2.30
C ASN A 212 3.68 19.70 -3.58
N LEU A 213 2.66 18.84 -3.44
CA LEU A 213 2.05 18.10 -4.53
C LEU A 213 0.85 18.88 -5.07
N PRO A 214 0.71 19.08 -6.38
CA PRO A 214 -0.54 19.56 -6.98
C PRO A 214 -1.74 18.72 -6.52
N ARG A 215 -2.79 19.38 -6.03
CA ARG A 215 -4.06 18.70 -5.70
C ARG A 215 -4.74 18.21 -6.98
N ARG A 216 -5.54 17.17 -6.86
CA ARG A 216 -6.47 16.79 -7.93
C ARG A 216 -7.48 17.91 -8.12
N LEU A 217 -7.54 18.48 -9.32
CA LEU A 217 -8.63 19.39 -9.66
C LEU A 217 -9.93 18.61 -9.82
N ILE A 218 -11.00 19.17 -9.27
CA ILE A 218 -12.37 18.72 -9.43
C ILE A 218 -13.04 19.69 -10.39
N THR A 219 -13.56 19.16 -11.50
CA THR A 219 -14.26 19.96 -12.51
C THR A 219 -15.67 20.33 -12.04
N ASP A 220 -16.26 21.37 -12.64
CA ASP A 220 -17.64 21.78 -12.36
C ASP A 220 -18.62 20.62 -12.56
N ALA A 221 -18.44 19.85 -13.64
CA ALA A 221 -19.26 18.68 -13.95
C ALA A 221 -19.13 17.56 -12.90
N GLU A 222 -17.92 17.30 -12.40
CA GLU A 222 -17.73 16.36 -11.30
C GLU A 222 -18.35 16.88 -10.00
N ALA A 223 -18.21 18.18 -9.70
CA ALA A 223 -18.82 18.77 -8.52
C ALA A 223 -20.36 18.71 -8.58
N ASP A 224 -20.97 18.92 -9.75
CA ASP A 224 -22.40 18.77 -9.96
C ASP A 224 -22.85 17.31 -9.79
N ALA A 225 -22.09 16.35 -10.32
CA ALA A 225 -22.35 14.93 -10.09
C ALA A 225 -22.29 14.58 -8.60
N VAL A 226 -21.29 15.09 -7.87
CA VAL A 226 -21.16 14.90 -6.41
C VAL A 226 -22.34 15.53 -5.65
N ARG A 227 -22.82 16.72 -6.05
CA ARG A 227 -24.01 17.35 -5.44
C ARG A 227 -25.25 16.50 -5.63
N ASN A 228 -25.43 15.93 -6.82
CA ASN A 228 -26.55 15.03 -7.12
C ASN A 228 -26.47 13.74 -6.32
N ASP A 229 -25.26 13.16 -6.19
CA ASP A 229 -25.04 11.95 -5.38
C ASP A 229 -25.30 12.22 -3.89
N LEU A 230 -24.86 13.38 -3.38
CA LEU A 230 -25.15 13.80 -2.00
C LEU A 230 -26.66 13.95 -1.76
N ALA A 231 -27.38 14.62 -2.67
CA ALA A 231 -28.82 14.81 -2.54
C ALA A 231 -29.58 13.47 -2.54
N LYS A 232 -29.16 12.51 -3.37
CA LYS A 232 -29.71 11.14 -3.36
C LYS A 232 -29.46 10.44 -2.03
N LEU A 233 -28.21 10.48 -1.54
CA LEU A 233 -27.82 9.86 -0.27
C LEU A 233 -28.55 10.46 0.94
N GLU A 234 -28.82 11.77 0.93
CA GLU A 234 -29.56 12.45 2.00
C GLU A 234 -31.07 12.19 1.94
N ALA A 235 -31.61 11.90 0.75
CA ALA A 235 -33.02 11.51 0.55
C ALA A 235 -33.29 10.01 0.74
N GLU A 236 -32.25 9.17 0.81
CA GLU A 236 -32.40 7.72 0.85
C GLU A 236 -32.77 7.23 2.27
N GLU A 237 -34.02 6.78 2.43
CA GLU A 237 -34.53 6.14 3.67
C GLU A 237 -34.18 4.63 3.76
N SER A 238 -33.33 4.13 2.86
CA SER A 238 -33.13 2.69 2.61
C SER A 238 -32.42 1.95 3.74
N ALA A 239 -32.94 0.77 4.09
CA ALA A 239 -32.31 -0.21 4.98
C ALA A 239 -31.10 -0.94 4.35
N ALA A 240 -30.74 -0.64 3.09
CA ALA A 240 -29.65 -1.31 2.37
C ALA A 240 -28.25 -0.94 2.90
N LEU A 241 -28.11 0.19 3.60
CA LEU A 241 -26.87 0.64 4.21
C LEU A 241 -26.97 0.63 5.73
N THR A 242 -25.91 0.20 6.40
CA THR A 242 -25.81 0.48 7.84
C THR A 242 -25.66 1.99 8.06
N LYS A 243 -26.11 2.49 9.20
CA LYS A 243 -25.98 3.92 9.57
C LYS A 243 -24.55 4.45 9.37
N ASN A 244 -23.55 3.64 9.72
CA ASN A 244 -22.13 3.98 9.55
C ASN A 244 -21.72 4.07 8.07
N GLN A 245 -22.20 3.16 7.22
CA GLN A 245 -21.92 3.20 5.78
C GLN A 245 -22.54 4.43 5.12
N MET A 246 -23.75 4.80 5.53
CA MET A 246 -24.43 5.99 5.01
C MET A 246 -23.70 7.27 5.43
N HIS A 247 -23.34 7.40 6.72
CA HIS A 247 -22.52 8.50 7.23
C HIS A 247 -21.18 8.65 6.48
N SER A 248 -20.48 7.54 6.23
CA SER A 248 -19.21 7.55 5.49
C SER A 248 -19.38 8.05 4.05
N SER A 249 -20.44 7.63 3.37
CA SER A 249 -20.71 7.99 1.97
C SER A 249 -21.06 9.48 1.83
N ILE A 250 -21.91 9.99 2.72
CA ILE A 250 -22.22 11.42 2.82
C ILE A 250 -20.94 12.22 3.13
N GLY A 251 -20.12 11.73 4.06
CA GLY A 251 -18.85 12.36 4.42
C GLY A 251 -17.89 12.49 3.23
N ARG A 252 -17.78 11.45 2.38
CA ARG A 252 -16.97 11.47 1.16
C ARG A 252 -17.46 12.52 0.15
N CYS A 253 -18.78 12.63 -0.06
CA CYS A 253 -19.35 13.66 -0.93
C CYS A 253 -19.06 15.07 -0.39
N LYS A 254 -19.28 15.31 0.91
CA LYS A 254 -19.01 16.59 1.57
C LYS A 254 -17.52 16.96 1.47
N ASN A 255 -16.63 16.00 1.67
CA ASN A 255 -15.19 16.20 1.51
C ASN A 255 -14.84 16.60 0.06
N ALA A 256 -15.35 15.89 -0.94
CA ALA A 256 -15.10 16.22 -2.35
C ALA A 256 -15.58 17.64 -2.71
N LEU A 257 -16.77 18.06 -2.26
CA LEU A 257 -17.26 19.43 -2.48
C LEU A 257 -16.43 20.48 -1.75
N GLU A 258 -15.90 20.17 -0.57
CA GLU A 258 -15.01 21.07 0.15
C GLU A 258 -13.67 21.22 -0.59
N ARG A 259 -13.11 20.12 -1.10
CA ARG A 259 -11.91 20.19 -1.97
C ARG A 259 -12.17 21.03 -3.21
N TYR A 260 -13.31 20.88 -3.87
CA TYR A 260 -13.71 21.71 -5.01
C TYR A 260 -13.74 23.20 -4.69
N LYS A 261 -14.25 23.60 -3.51
CA LYS A 261 -14.23 25.01 -3.08
C LYS A 261 -12.83 25.52 -2.78
N LEU A 262 -12.00 24.69 -2.14
CA LEU A 262 -10.69 25.08 -1.66
C LEU A 262 -9.58 25.00 -2.71
N GLN A 263 -9.79 24.28 -3.82
CA GLN A 263 -8.75 23.97 -4.81
C GLN A 263 -8.09 25.20 -5.44
N ILE A 264 -8.82 26.30 -5.62
CA ILE A 264 -8.24 27.54 -6.18
C ILE A 264 -7.39 28.26 -5.13
N LYS A 265 -7.82 28.28 -3.88
CA LYS A 265 -7.13 28.96 -2.78
C LYS A 265 -5.92 28.17 -2.26
N TYR A 266 -6.04 26.85 -2.25
CA TYR A 266 -5.04 25.91 -1.74
C TYR A 266 -4.73 24.82 -2.77
N PRO A 267 -4.09 25.18 -3.91
CA PRO A 267 -3.90 24.27 -5.05
C PRO A 267 -2.86 23.16 -4.78
N LYS A 268 -2.13 23.26 -3.67
CA LYS A 268 -1.08 22.31 -3.32
C LYS A 268 -1.40 21.62 -2.00
N ASP A 269 -0.93 20.39 -1.90
CA ASP A 269 -1.00 19.53 -0.75
C ASP A 269 0.42 19.22 -0.27
N ARG A 270 0.71 19.56 0.98
CA ARG A 270 2.03 19.38 1.56
C ARG A 270 2.12 17.99 2.18
N MET A 271 3.22 17.28 1.90
CA MET A 271 3.60 16.08 2.64
C MET A 271 5.07 16.10 3.05
N GLU A 272 5.35 15.44 4.17
CA GLU A 272 6.70 15.15 4.61
C GLU A 272 7.21 13.88 3.92
N LEU A 273 8.31 14.00 3.19
CA LEU A 273 9.01 12.94 2.49
C LEU A 273 10.27 12.56 3.28
N HIS A 274 10.37 11.30 3.70
CA HIS A 274 11.60 10.75 4.27
C HIS A 274 12.30 9.90 3.22
N VAL A 275 13.61 10.14 3.04
CA VAL A 275 14.47 9.29 2.22
C VAL A 275 15.73 8.93 2.99
N LEU A 276 16.00 7.64 3.12
CA LEU A 276 17.12 7.07 3.86
C LEU A 276 18.03 6.29 2.91
N ARG A 277 19.34 6.46 3.03
CA ARG A 277 20.35 5.57 2.46
C ARG A 277 20.93 4.71 3.57
N LEU A 278 20.99 3.41 3.32
CA LEU A 278 21.67 2.44 4.17
C LEU A 278 22.56 1.55 3.29
N GLY A 279 23.84 1.89 3.21
CA GLY A 279 24.79 1.26 2.29
C GLY A 279 24.37 1.49 0.83
N GLU A 280 24.08 0.41 0.12
CA GLU A 280 23.60 0.42 -1.28
C GLU A 280 22.07 0.29 -1.40
N ALA A 281 21.34 0.29 -0.27
CA ALA A 281 19.88 0.31 -0.25
C ALA A 281 19.33 1.72 0.03
N ALA A 282 18.20 2.05 -0.58
CA ALA A 282 17.41 3.26 -0.29
C ALA A 282 16.07 2.90 0.33
N PHE A 283 15.56 3.72 1.24
CA PHE A 283 14.17 3.72 1.69
C PHE A 283 13.52 5.05 1.37
N ALA A 284 12.26 5.03 0.94
CA ALA A 284 11.47 6.25 0.79
C ALA A 284 10.04 6.06 1.29
N THR A 285 9.50 7.05 1.98
CA THR A 285 8.15 7.03 2.52
C THR A 285 7.17 7.83 1.67
N ASN A 286 5.90 7.43 1.71
CA ASN A 286 4.80 8.27 1.24
C ASN A 286 3.56 8.04 2.11
N ARG A 287 2.68 9.05 2.19
CA ARG A 287 1.48 9.02 3.04
C ARG A 287 0.24 8.40 2.37
N PHE A 288 0.31 8.05 1.10
CA PHE A 288 -0.84 7.65 0.29
C PHE A 288 -0.99 6.14 0.23
N GLU A 289 -2.17 5.69 -0.19
CA GLU A 289 -2.32 4.39 -0.84
C GLU A 289 -1.81 4.52 -2.29
N LEU A 290 -0.50 4.35 -2.46
CA LEU A 290 0.20 4.67 -3.70
C LEU A 290 0.01 3.57 -4.74
N PHE A 291 -0.50 3.94 -5.92
CA PHE A 291 -0.63 2.99 -7.02
C PHE A 291 0.73 2.53 -7.53
N LEU A 292 0.77 1.27 -7.94
CA LEU A 292 2.00 0.51 -8.12
C LEU A 292 2.95 1.10 -9.16
N ASP A 293 2.44 1.72 -10.23
CA ASP A 293 3.25 2.37 -11.28
C ASP A 293 4.21 3.40 -10.74
N TYR A 294 3.76 4.24 -9.78
CA TYR A 294 4.63 5.24 -9.17
C TYR A 294 5.76 4.57 -8.40
N GLY A 295 5.43 3.50 -7.68
CA GLY A 295 6.41 2.70 -6.95
C GLY A 295 7.45 2.07 -7.87
N VAL A 296 7.01 1.42 -8.95
CA VAL A 296 7.90 0.82 -9.96
C VAL A 296 8.79 1.86 -10.61
N ARG A 297 8.25 3.04 -10.96
CA ARG A 297 9.04 4.13 -11.53
C ARG A 297 10.13 4.64 -10.59
N ILE A 298 9.83 4.74 -9.28
CA ILE A 298 10.84 5.12 -8.28
C ILE A 298 11.89 4.01 -8.15
N LYS A 299 11.47 2.75 -7.97
CA LYS A 299 12.39 1.62 -7.82
C LYS A 299 13.32 1.48 -9.04
N ALA A 300 12.76 1.52 -10.26
CA ALA A 300 13.50 1.31 -11.51
C ALA A 300 14.48 2.44 -11.86
N ARG A 301 14.21 3.67 -11.40
CA ARG A 301 15.05 4.84 -11.68
C ARG A 301 15.99 5.21 -10.52
N SER A 302 15.91 4.48 -9.41
CA SER A 302 16.74 4.71 -8.24
C SER A 302 18.21 4.33 -8.52
N PRO A 303 19.20 5.13 -8.07
CA PRO A 303 20.61 4.77 -8.12
C PRO A 303 21.01 3.72 -7.06
N ALA A 304 20.12 3.36 -6.14
CA ALA A 304 20.35 2.30 -5.16
C ALA A 304 20.26 0.93 -5.81
N ALA A 305 21.02 -0.05 -5.32
CA ALA A 305 20.91 -1.43 -5.77
C ALA A 305 19.54 -2.04 -5.46
N GLN A 306 18.91 -1.60 -4.37
CA GLN A 306 17.57 -2.00 -3.98
C GLN A 306 16.86 -0.83 -3.28
N THR A 307 15.57 -0.61 -3.59
CA THR A 307 14.79 0.52 -3.08
C THR A 307 13.51 0.04 -2.41
N PHE A 308 13.40 0.33 -1.12
CA PHE A 308 12.28 -0.02 -0.26
C PHE A 308 11.31 1.17 -0.20
N LEU A 309 10.09 0.98 -0.68
CA LEU A 309 9.04 2.01 -0.55
C LEU A 309 8.14 1.65 0.62
N VAL A 310 7.76 2.64 1.41
CA VAL A 310 6.85 2.45 2.55
C VAL A 310 5.67 3.39 2.37
N GLN A 311 4.50 2.83 2.11
CA GLN A 311 3.27 3.60 1.99
C GLN A 311 2.57 3.77 3.34
N LEU A 312 1.54 4.62 3.38
CA LEU A 312 0.78 4.94 4.59
C LEU A 312 1.65 5.45 5.76
N ALA A 313 2.77 6.09 5.43
CA ALA A 313 3.62 6.79 6.37
C ALA A 313 3.10 8.23 6.58
N GLY A 314 1.94 8.33 7.23
CA GLY A 314 1.19 9.56 7.43
C GLY A 314 -0.27 9.41 7.03
N SER A 315 -1.07 10.45 7.26
CA SER A 315 -2.47 10.49 6.80
C SER A 315 -2.53 10.67 5.29
N GLY A 316 -3.42 9.99 4.57
CA GLY A 316 -3.61 10.15 3.14
C GLY A 316 -4.68 9.21 2.59
N SER A 317 -5.05 9.42 1.33
CA SER A 317 -5.97 8.57 0.57
C SER A 317 -5.26 7.92 -0.63
N TYR A 318 -6.02 7.42 -1.61
CA TYR A 318 -5.47 6.87 -2.83
C TYR A 318 -4.76 7.94 -3.66
N LEU A 319 -3.59 7.59 -4.18
CA LEU A 319 -2.92 8.35 -5.24
C LEU A 319 -2.94 7.51 -6.53
N PRO A 320 -3.94 7.74 -7.41
CA PRO A 320 -4.15 6.94 -8.60
C PRO A 320 -3.31 7.40 -9.78
N THR A 321 -3.11 6.48 -10.71
CA THR A 321 -2.55 6.79 -12.03
C THR A 321 -3.59 7.46 -12.93
N GLU A 322 -3.14 8.06 -14.03
CA GLU A 322 -4.01 8.67 -15.04
C GLU A 322 -5.01 7.66 -15.62
N ARG A 323 -4.56 6.43 -15.90
CA ARG A 323 -5.46 5.36 -16.38
C ARG A 323 -6.55 5.01 -15.36
N ALA A 324 -6.23 5.01 -14.06
CA ALA A 324 -7.19 4.70 -13.01
C ALA A 324 -8.23 5.80 -12.84
N VAL A 325 -7.83 7.06 -13.00
CA VAL A 325 -8.78 8.18 -13.05
C VAL A 325 -9.69 8.08 -14.26
N ALA A 326 -9.15 7.76 -15.45
CA ALA A 326 -9.94 7.58 -16.67
C ALA A 326 -10.92 6.40 -16.57
N GLY A 327 -10.51 5.29 -15.96
CA GLY A 327 -11.34 4.11 -15.72
C GLY A 327 -12.38 4.29 -14.59
N LYS A 328 -12.24 5.36 -13.78
CA LYS A 328 -13.04 5.66 -12.59
C LYS A 328 -13.03 4.47 -11.58
N GLY A 329 -14.12 4.27 -10.86
CA GLY A 329 -14.24 3.22 -9.85
C GLY A 329 -13.35 3.47 -8.62
N TYR A 330 -13.32 2.46 -7.76
CA TYR A 330 -12.64 2.51 -6.45
C TYR A 330 -11.19 2.98 -6.51
N GLY A 331 -10.87 4.08 -5.83
CA GLY A 331 -9.50 4.60 -5.74
C GLY A 331 -9.09 5.48 -6.93
N GLY A 332 -9.86 5.52 -8.02
CA GLY A 332 -9.67 6.43 -9.16
C GLY A 332 -10.76 7.52 -9.29
N GLY A 333 -11.82 7.44 -8.49
CA GLY A 333 -12.94 8.36 -8.53
C GLY A 333 -12.68 9.69 -7.81
N VAL A 334 -13.50 10.70 -8.14
CA VAL A 334 -13.44 12.04 -7.52
C VAL A 334 -13.61 12.02 -6.00
N TYR A 335 -14.11 10.94 -5.41
CA TYR A 335 -14.31 10.79 -3.97
C TYR A 335 -13.05 10.35 -3.22
N ASP A 336 -12.04 9.82 -3.92
CA ASP A 336 -11.02 8.96 -3.32
C ASP A 336 -9.64 9.61 -3.21
N ASN A 337 -9.43 10.79 -3.80
CA ASN A 337 -8.08 11.30 -4.05
C ASN A 337 -7.95 12.80 -3.73
N GLU A 338 -7.10 13.17 -2.76
CA GLU A 338 -6.69 14.58 -2.59
C GLU A 338 -5.68 15.03 -3.64
N VAL A 339 -4.84 14.10 -4.08
CA VAL A 339 -3.75 14.30 -5.03
C VAL A 339 -3.99 13.42 -6.25
N GLY A 340 -3.92 14.03 -7.42
CA GLY A 340 -4.18 13.36 -8.70
C GLY A 340 -2.89 12.91 -9.39
N PRO A 341 -2.99 12.45 -10.65
CA PRO A 341 -1.85 11.92 -11.39
C PRO A 341 -0.67 12.89 -11.54
N GLU A 342 -0.95 14.19 -11.69
CA GLU A 342 0.06 15.26 -11.73
C GLU A 342 0.86 15.34 -10.42
N GLY A 343 0.18 15.29 -9.27
CA GLY A 343 0.89 15.25 -7.98
C GLY A 343 1.61 13.94 -7.73
N GLY A 344 1.11 12.82 -8.26
CA GLY A 344 1.85 11.56 -8.30
C GLY A 344 3.14 11.65 -9.12
N GLN A 345 3.12 12.37 -10.23
CA GLN A 345 4.32 12.67 -11.03
C GLN A 345 5.33 13.47 -10.21
N VAL A 346 4.90 14.53 -9.53
CA VAL A 346 5.77 15.34 -8.66
C VAL A 346 6.36 14.47 -7.54
N LEU A 347 5.56 13.64 -6.89
CA LEU A 347 6.04 12.71 -5.85
C LEU A 347 7.19 11.83 -6.35
N VAL A 348 7.04 11.21 -7.52
CA VAL A 348 8.10 10.37 -8.11
C VAL A 348 9.39 11.15 -8.31
N GLU A 349 9.31 12.34 -8.91
CA GLU A 349 10.51 13.13 -9.22
C GLU A 349 11.18 13.70 -7.96
N GLU A 350 10.40 14.13 -6.96
CA GLU A 350 10.91 14.58 -5.67
C GLU A 350 11.61 13.45 -4.90
N THR A 351 11.01 12.25 -4.89
CA THR A 351 11.61 11.07 -4.27
C THR A 351 12.92 10.72 -4.95
N LEU A 352 12.93 10.58 -6.28
CA LEU A 352 14.15 10.23 -7.03
C LEU A 352 15.25 11.26 -6.86
N ARG A 353 14.94 12.55 -6.97
CA ARG A 353 15.93 13.62 -6.76
C ARG A 353 16.55 13.56 -5.37
N THR A 354 15.73 13.25 -4.36
CA THR A 354 16.21 13.14 -2.98
C THR A 354 17.03 11.87 -2.76
N ILE A 355 16.71 10.77 -3.44
CA ILE A 355 17.58 9.58 -3.46
C ILE A 355 18.92 9.93 -4.12
N ASP A 356 18.92 10.60 -5.28
CA ASP A 356 20.15 11.01 -5.98
C ASP A 356 21.06 11.88 -5.10
N GLU A 357 20.48 12.81 -4.33
CA GLU A 357 21.23 13.63 -3.37
C GLU A 357 22.02 12.79 -2.34
N LEU A 358 21.46 11.66 -1.89
CA LEU A 358 22.14 10.76 -0.94
C LEU A 358 23.30 9.96 -1.60
N TRP A 359 23.29 9.85 -2.93
CA TRP A 359 24.30 9.16 -3.75
C TRP A 359 25.37 10.09 -4.35
N LYS A 360 25.17 11.41 -4.30
CA LYS A 360 26.21 12.38 -4.69
C LYS A 360 27.41 12.30 -3.74
N GLY A 361 28.62 12.36 -4.31
CA GLY A 361 29.89 12.28 -3.58
C GLY A 361 30.28 10.88 -3.12
N LYS A 362 29.93 9.84 -3.89
CA LYS A 362 30.54 8.50 -3.77
C LYS A 362 32.03 8.55 -4.10
#